data_AF-A0A1Y4UV79-F1
#
_entry.id   AF-A0A1Y4UV79-F1
#
_cell.length_a   1.000
_cell.length_b   1.000
_cell.length_c   1.000
_cell.angle_alpha   90.00
_cell.angle_beta   90.00
_cell.angle_gamma   90.00
#
_symmetry.space_group_name_H-M   'P 1'
#
loop_
_entity.id
_entity.type
_entity.pdbx_description
1 polymer ?
#
loop_
_entity_poly.entity_id
_entity_poly.type
_entity_poly.pdbx_seq_one_letter_code
_entity_poly.pdbx_strand_id
1 'polypeptide(L)'
;MNAALRAERIACQMRNLVCLAAPEKRSGYLKEAADAQGIEIRQDEDLISITLPGLLPKRKQHVNAAFLHEPLNYALQNYLTVHSLPLYRECVVCFSQIYDRNGPFDRVRDYDNL
;
A
#
# COMPACT_ATOMS: atom_id res chain seq x y z
N MET A 1 -8.52 -7.40 -21.07
CA MET A 1 -7.32 -7.04 -20.27
C MET A 1 -7.68 -5.82 -19.42
N ASN A 2 -7.49 -5.86 -18.09
CA ASN A 2 -7.95 -4.80 -17.19
C ASN A 2 -7.01 -3.58 -17.24
N ALA A 3 -7.53 -2.37 -17.47
CA ALA A 3 -6.74 -1.14 -17.54
C ALA A 3 -6.01 -0.84 -16.21
N ALA A 4 -6.65 -1.12 -15.07
CA ALA A 4 -6.05 -0.94 -13.74
C ALA A 4 -4.78 -1.77 -13.56
N LEU A 5 -4.82 -3.07 -13.89
CA LEU A 5 -3.66 -3.97 -13.79
C LEU A 5 -2.51 -3.53 -14.70
N ARG A 6 -2.81 -2.99 -15.89
CA ARG A 6 -1.79 -2.44 -16.79
C ARG A 6 -1.15 -1.19 -16.19
N ALA A 7 -1.96 -0.30 -15.61
CA ALA A 7 -1.46 0.91 -14.95
C ALA A 7 -0.52 0.57 -13.77
N GLU A 8 -0.91 -0.37 -12.91
CA GLU A 8 -0.07 -0.88 -11.82
C GLU A 8 1.28 -1.39 -12.33
N ARG A 9 1.26 -2.24 -13.36
CA ARG A 9 2.49 -2.83 -13.92
C ARG A 9 3.43 -1.75 -14.49
N ILE A 10 2.88 -0.77 -15.19
CA ILE A 10 3.65 0.35 -15.73
C ILE A 10 4.24 1.17 -14.57
N ALA A 11 3.47 1.47 -13.53
CA ALA A 11 3.95 2.18 -12.35
C ALA A 11 5.13 1.44 -11.67
N CYS A 12 5.01 0.12 -11.49
CA CYS A 12 6.10 -0.70 -10.94
C CYS A 12 7.34 -0.69 -11.84
N GLN A 13 7.16 -0.83 -13.16
CA GLN A 13 8.28 -0.81 -14.10
C GLN A 13 9.00 0.53 -14.11
N MET A 14 8.25 1.64 -14.11
CA MET A 14 8.81 2.99 -14.05
C MET A 14 9.57 3.23 -12.74
N ARG A 15 9.01 2.82 -11.60
CA ARG A 15 9.69 2.86 -10.30
C ARG A 15 11.02 2.13 -10.33
N ASN A 16 11.01 0.88 -10.81
CA ASN A 16 12.22 0.06 -10.88
C ASN A 16 13.29 0.74 -11.75
N LEU A 17 12.89 1.30 -12.90
CA LEU A 17 13.81 2.03 -13.78
C LEU A 17 14.42 3.26 -13.09
N VAL A 18 13.61 4.06 -12.38
CA VAL A 18 14.09 5.23 -11.64
C VAL A 18 15.05 4.82 -10.53
N CYS A 19 14.70 3.79 -9.74
CA CYS A 19 15.56 3.27 -8.68
C CYS A 19 16.90 2.72 -9.20
N LEU A 20 16.92 2.16 -10.41
CA LEU A 20 18.15 1.66 -11.05
C LEU A 20 18.98 2.80 -11.66
N ALA A 21 18.33 3.78 -12.29
CA ALA A 21 19.01 4.88 -12.99
C ALA A 21 19.55 5.96 -12.04
N ALA A 22 18.90 6.18 -10.89
CA ALA A 22 19.28 7.18 -9.89
C ALA A 22 19.09 6.64 -8.46
N PRO A 23 19.95 5.71 -8.01
CA PRO A 23 19.83 5.10 -6.68
C PRO A 23 19.84 6.10 -5.53
N GLU A 24 20.57 7.22 -5.67
CA GLU A 24 20.66 8.30 -4.69
C GLU A 24 19.33 9.04 -4.48
N LYS A 25 18.43 9.01 -5.47
CA LYS A 25 17.10 9.62 -5.40
C LYS A 25 16.01 8.64 -4.97
N ARG A 26 16.36 7.37 -4.75
CA ARG A 26 15.41 6.29 -4.45
C ARG A 26 14.51 6.62 -3.26
N SER A 27 15.09 7.14 -2.16
CA SER A 27 14.34 7.49 -0.95
C SER A 27 13.27 8.56 -1.24
N GLY A 28 13.64 9.64 -1.94
CA GLY A 28 12.70 10.70 -2.32
C GLY A 28 11.59 10.19 -3.23
N TYR A 29 11.93 9.37 -4.22
CA TYR A 29 10.94 8.76 -5.11
C TYR A 29 9.98 7.81 -4.37
N LEU A 30 10.49 6.98 -3.45
CA LEU A 30 9.64 6.07 -2.67
C LEU A 30 8.69 6.82 -1.74
N LYS A 31 9.10 7.98 -1.22
CA LYS A 31 8.23 8.90 -0.50
C LYS A 31 7.07 9.39 -1.38
N GLU A 32 7.39 9.96 -2.54
CA GLU A 32 6.38 10.44 -3.50
C GLU A 32 5.44 9.32 -3.94
N ALA A 33 5.97 8.10 -4.11
CA ALA A 33 5.17 6.93 -4.45
C ALA A 33 4.21 6.52 -3.31
N ALA A 34 4.67 6.56 -2.05
CA ALA A 34 3.82 6.27 -0.90
C ALA A 34 2.71 7.33 -0.75
N ASP A 35 3.06 8.61 -0.91
CA ASP A 35 2.10 9.73 -0.88
C ASP A 35 1.05 9.61 -1.99
N ALA A 36 1.48 9.33 -3.23
CA ALA A 36 0.58 9.15 -4.38
C ALA A 36 -0.33 7.91 -4.26
N GLN A 37 0.14 6.88 -3.54
CA GLN A 37 -0.66 5.69 -3.21
C GLN A 37 -1.58 5.91 -2.01
N GLY A 38 -1.49 7.05 -1.32
CA GLY A 38 -2.26 7.33 -0.11
C GLY A 38 -1.91 6.39 1.05
N ILE A 39 -0.65 5.91 1.11
CA ILE A 39 -0.18 5.09 2.23
C ILE A 39 -0.03 6.00 3.44
N GLU A 40 -0.72 5.67 4.51
CA GLU A 40 -0.72 6.45 5.73
C GLU A 40 -0.61 5.54 6.95
N ILE A 41 0.26 5.89 7.88
CA ILE A 41 0.43 5.17 9.14
C ILE A 41 0.07 6.13 10.26
N ARG A 42 -0.91 5.75 11.08
CA ARG A 42 -1.33 6.50 12.27
C ARG A 42 -1.25 5.59 13.49
N GLN A 43 -0.82 6.17 14.60
CA GLN A 43 -0.85 5.52 15.90
C GLN A 43 -1.65 6.39 16.85
N ASP A 44 -2.64 5.76 17.47
CA ASP A 44 -3.37 6.26 18.64
C ASP A 44 -2.94 5.42 19.86
N GLU A 45 -3.44 5.71 21.06
CA GLU A 45 -2.99 5.09 22.32
C GLU A 45 -2.85 3.56 22.25
N ASP A 46 -3.86 2.86 21.71
CA ASP A 46 -3.89 1.38 21.62
C ASP A 46 -4.11 0.85 20.19
N LEU A 47 -3.99 1.70 19.16
CA LEU A 47 -4.33 1.34 17.79
C LEU A 47 -3.30 1.85 16.79
N ILE A 48 -2.80 0.94 15.96
CA ILE A 48 -2.04 1.29 14.75
C ILE A 48 -2.94 1.08 13.55
N SER A 49 -3.16 2.15 12.80
CA SER A 49 -3.93 2.13 11.56
C SER A 49 -3.00 2.34 10.37
N ILE A 50 -3.11 1.45 9.38
CA ILE A 50 -2.37 1.56 8.11
C ILE A 50 -3.39 1.65 6.98
N THR A 51 -3.42 2.80 6.30
CA THR A 51 -4.21 3.02 5.09
C THR A 51 -3.41 2.57 3.88
N LEU A 52 -4.04 1.80 2.98
CA LEU A 52 -3.44 1.30 1.74
C LEU A 52 -4.36 1.65 0.55
N PRO A 53 -3.82 1.78 -0.68
CA PRO A 53 -4.65 2.02 -1.86
C PRO A 53 -5.59 0.83 -2.16
N GLY A 54 -6.80 1.12 -2.63
CA GLY A 54 -7.83 0.13 -2.98
C GLY A 54 -7.54 -0.74 -4.22
N LEU A 55 -6.32 -0.67 -4.78
CA LEU A 55 -5.88 -1.51 -5.88
C LEU A 55 -5.39 -2.84 -5.33
N LEU A 56 -6.33 -3.70 -4.94
CA LEU A 56 -6.05 -5.08 -4.59
C LEU A 56 -6.11 -5.97 -5.84
N PRO A 57 -5.08 -6.77 -6.11
CA PRO A 57 -5.09 -7.62 -7.28
C PRO A 57 -6.21 -8.66 -7.23
N LYS A 58 -6.80 -8.94 -8.39
CA LYS A 58 -7.88 -9.94 -8.50
C LYS A 58 -7.38 -11.32 -8.04
N ARG A 59 -8.15 -11.99 -7.16
CA ARG A 59 -7.99 -13.37 -6.62
C ARG A 59 -7.34 -14.44 -7.51
N LYS A 60 -7.38 -14.32 -8.85
CA LYS A 60 -6.93 -15.35 -9.81
C LYS A 60 -5.57 -15.11 -10.45
N GLN A 61 -4.95 -13.95 -10.23
CA GLN A 61 -3.56 -13.75 -10.61
C GLN A 61 -2.80 -13.51 -9.34
N HIS A 62 -1.75 -14.30 -9.13
CA HIS A 62 -0.73 -14.15 -8.10
C HIS A 62 0.07 -12.87 -8.37
N VAL A 63 -0.63 -11.72 -8.49
CA VAL A 63 -0.07 -10.44 -8.89
C VAL A 63 0.72 -9.95 -7.69
N ASN A 64 2.01 -10.22 -7.81
CA ASN A 64 3.12 -9.54 -7.16
C ASN A 64 2.68 -8.29 -6.38
N ALA A 65 2.80 -8.36 -5.04
CA ALA A 65 2.62 -7.22 -4.15
C ALA A 65 3.58 -6.06 -4.45
N ALA A 66 4.44 -6.15 -5.48
CA ALA A 66 5.37 -5.11 -5.96
C ALA A 66 4.76 -3.71 -6.06
N PHE A 67 3.46 -3.57 -6.38
CA PHE A 67 2.84 -2.26 -6.40
C PHE A 67 2.89 -1.59 -5.03
N LEU A 68 2.61 -2.36 -3.97
CA LEU A 68 2.56 -1.91 -2.57
C LEU A 68 3.90 -2.07 -1.85
N HIS A 69 4.68 -3.10 -2.17
CA HIS A 69 5.76 -3.59 -1.31
C HIS A 69 6.83 -2.53 -1.03
N GLU A 70 7.42 -1.91 -2.05
CA GLU A 70 8.49 -0.93 -1.81
C GLU A 70 7.99 0.37 -1.17
N PRO A 71 6.90 1.00 -1.63
CA PRO A 71 6.38 2.21 -0.98
C PRO A 71 5.91 1.97 0.46
N LEU A 72 5.26 0.82 0.73
CA LEU A 72 4.83 0.47 2.09
C LEU A 72 6.03 0.24 3.01
N ASN A 73 7.05 -0.49 2.55
CA ASN A 73 8.25 -0.73 3.34
C ASN A 73 8.98 0.60 3.63
N TYR A 74 9.09 1.49 2.64
CA TYR A 74 9.62 2.82 2.85
C TYR A 74 8.82 3.60 3.92
N ALA A 75 7.49 3.64 3.80
CA ALA A 75 6.63 4.35 4.74
C ALA A 75 6.79 3.82 6.18
N LEU A 76 6.83 2.49 6.35
CA LEU A 76 7.06 1.85 7.66
C LEU A 76 8.43 2.20 8.25
N GLN A 77 9.49 2.10 7.44
CA GLN A 77 10.84 2.45 7.89
C GLN A 77 10.93 3.93 8.27
N ASN A 78 10.37 4.82 7.45
CA ASN A 78 10.35 6.25 7.72
C ASN A 78 9.54 6.56 8.99
N TYR A 79 8.39 5.92 9.18
CA TYR A 79 7.58 6.07 10.40
C TYR A 79 8.37 5.68 11.66
N LEU A 80 9.11 4.56 11.59
CA LEU A 80 9.96 4.04 12.66
C LEU A 80 11.16 4.93 13.03
N THR A 81 11.53 5.89 12.18
CA THR A 81 12.59 6.87 12.53
C THR A 81 12.15 7.89 13.57
N VAL A 82 10.84 8.12 13.69
CA VAL A 82 10.25 9.13 14.56
C VAL A 82 9.38 8.50 15.66
N HIS A 83 8.81 7.32 15.41
CA HIS A 83 7.87 6.66 16.31
C HIS A 83 8.34 5.25 16.65
N SER A 84 8.07 4.81 17.88
CA SER A 84 8.23 3.42 18.30
C SER A 84 6.92 2.65 18.13
N LEU A 85 6.97 1.46 17.54
CA LEU A 85 5.79 0.59 17.48
C LEU A 85 5.59 -0.12 18.83
N PRO A 86 4.39 -0.04 19.44
CA PRO A 86 4.06 -0.88 20.59
C PRO A 86 4.09 -2.36 20.22
N LEU A 87 4.60 -3.17 21.15
CA LEU A 87 4.56 -4.63 21.04
C LEU A 87 3.32 -5.14 21.76
N TYR A 88 2.39 -5.71 21.00
CA TYR A 88 1.17 -6.28 21.56
C TYR A 88 1.40 -7.76 21.91
N ARG A 89 1.09 -8.14 23.15
CA ARG A 89 1.05 -9.55 23.56
C ARG A 89 -0.12 -10.29 22.90
N GLU A 90 -1.26 -9.61 22.82
CA GLU A 90 -2.49 -10.06 22.18
C GLU A 90 -2.99 -8.89 21.32
N CYS A 91 -3.25 -9.13 20.03
CA CYS A 91 -3.79 -8.11 19.15
C CYS A 91 -4.85 -8.69 18.21
N VAL A 92 -5.77 -7.82 17.80
CA VAL A 92 -6.74 -8.11 16.74
C VAL A 92 -6.31 -7.33 15.51
N VAL A 93 -6.22 -8.00 14.37
CA VAL A 93 -5.96 -7.37 13.08
C VAL A 93 -7.30 -7.19 12.37
N CYS A 94 -7.68 -5.95 12.11
CA CYS A 94 -8.91 -5.60 11.41
C CYS A 94 -8.60 -5.14 10.00
N PHE A 95 -9.29 -5.71 9.01
CA PHE A 95 -9.27 -5.23 7.63
C PHE A 95 -10.56 -4.45 7.36
N SER A 96 -10.42 -3.17 7.00
CA SER A 96 -11.56 -2.31 6.63
C SER A 96 -11.41 -1.88 5.19
N GLN A 97 -12.48 -2.06 4.40
CA GLN A 97 -12.51 -1.68 3.00
C GLN A 97 -13.54 -0.58 2.79
N ILE A 98 -13.07 0.58 2.35
CA ILE A 98 -13.90 1.77 2.17
C ILE A 98 -14.29 1.87 0.70
N TYR A 99 -15.59 1.83 0.44
CA TYR A 99 -16.19 1.94 -0.89
C TYR A 99 -17.00 3.23 -1.02
N ASP A 100 -16.97 3.84 -2.21
CA ASP A 100 -17.86 4.95 -2.53
C ASP A 100 -19.31 4.45 -2.61
N ARG A 101 -20.20 5.05 -1.80
CA ARG A 101 -21.63 4.74 -1.72
C ARG A 101 -22.35 4.97 -3.06
N ASN A 102 -21.86 5.89 -3.90
CA ASN A 102 -22.46 6.19 -5.19
C ASN A 102 -22.07 5.19 -6.28
N GLY A 103 -21.14 4.27 -5.99
CA GLY A 103 -20.74 3.21 -6.90
C GLY A 103 -21.75 2.05 -6.97
N PRO A 104 -21.75 1.26 -8.04
CA PRO A 104 -22.57 0.06 -8.12
C PRO A 104 -22.11 -0.98 -7.08
N PHE A 105 -23.09 -1.65 -6.46
CA PHE A 105 -22.89 -2.60 -5.36
C PHE A 105 -21.98 -3.78 -5.75
N ASP A 106 -22.00 -4.20 -7.02
CA ASP A 106 -21.18 -5.30 -7.56
C ASP A 106 -19.65 -5.04 -7.48
N ARG A 107 -19.23 -3.83 -7.10
CA ARG A 107 -17.83 -3.48 -6.85
C ARG A 107 -17.36 -3.83 -5.45
N VAL A 108 -18.28 -3.99 -4.50
CA VAL A 108 -17.94 -4.42 -3.14
C VAL A 108 -17.44 -5.85 -3.23
N ARG A 109 -16.18 -6.05 -2.89
CA ARG A 109 -15.57 -7.38 -2.89
C ARG A 109 -15.19 -7.72 -1.48
N ASP A 110 -15.55 -8.93 -1.10
CA ASP A 110 -14.94 -9.57 0.05
C ASP A 110 -13.49 -9.90 -0.33
N TYR A 111 -12.54 -9.18 0.29
CA TYR A 111 -11.12 -9.52 0.26
C TYR A 111 -10.66 -9.90 1.67
N ASP A 112 -11.38 -10.79 2.35
CA ASP A 112 -10.97 -11.45 3.61
C ASP A 112 -9.67 -12.28 3.50
N ASN A 113 -8.92 -12.14 2.41
CA ASN A 113 -7.74 -12.91 2.06
C ASN A 113 -6.44 -12.08 2.11
N LEU A 114 -6.47 -10.90 2.72
CA LEU A 114 -5.24 -10.16 3.06
C LEU A 114 -4.51 -10.83 4.23
#